data_AF-A0A829G591-F1
#
_entry.id   AF-A0A829G591-F1
#
_cell.length_a   1.000
_cell.length_b   1.000
_cell.length_c   1.000
_cell.angle_alpha   90.00
_cell.angle_beta   90.00
_cell.angle_gamma   90.00
#
_symmetry.space_group_name_H-M   'P 1'
#
loop_
_entity.id
_entity.type
_entity.pdbx_description
1 polymer ?
#
loop_
_entity_poly.entity_id
_entity_poly.type
_entity_poly.pdbx_seq_one_letter_code
_entity_poly.pdbx_strand_id
1 'polypeptide(L)'
;MTISGVKSGVQAVFIPSLSLFMLTRLIGGNRVITLGTAIEEHFLTTMNWGMGSTIGVVLIVAMFIIMFLTGERKKKGARRHEA
;
A
#
# COMPACT_ATOMS: atom_id res chain seq x y z
N MET A 1 -17.32 18.23 -1.23
CA MET A 1 -17.05 17.53 -2.50
C MET A 1 -15.75 16.72 -2.53
N THR A 2 -14.91 16.74 -1.48
CA THR A 2 -13.67 15.92 -1.42
C THR A 2 -13.89 14.50 -0.87
N ILE A 3 -14.91 14.29 -0.03
CA ILE A 3 -15.18 13.00 0.62
C ILE A 3 -15.48 11.86 -0.38
N SER A 4 -16.15 12.15 -1.51
CA SER A 4 -16.40 11.14 -2.56
C SER A 4 -15.12 10.72 -3.29
N GLY A 5 -14.21 11.68 -3.56
CA GLY A 5 -12.95 11.37 -4.23
C GLY A 5 -12.02 10.53 -3.36
N VAL A 6 -11.98 10.80 -2.05
CA VAL A 6 -11.23 9.96 -1.10
C VAL A 6 -11.86 8.57 -1.00
N LYS A 7 -13.19 8.45 -0.90
CA LYS A 7 -13.87 7.15 -0.87
C LYS A 7 -13.62 6.32 -2.14
N SER A 8 -13.68 6.95 -3.32
CA SER A 8 -13.40 6.28 -4.59
C SER A 8 -11.93 5.86 -4.71
N GLY A 9 -10.99 6.71 -4.28
CA GLY A 9 -9.57 6.38 -4.22
C GLY A 9 -9.30 5.16 -3.34
N VAL A 10 -9.86 5.15 -2.12
CA VAL A 10 -9.70 4.01 -1.19
C VAL A 10 -10.22 2.72 -1.81
N GLN A 11 -11.40 2.73 -2.44
CA GLN A 11 -11.95 1.54 -3.12
C GLN A 11 -11.07 1.07 -4.29
N ALA A 12 -10.52 2.01 -5.07
CA ALA A 12 -9.69 1.69 -6.22
C ALA A 12 -8.35 1.04 -5.85
N VAL A 13 -7.77 1.36 -4.68
CA VAL A 13 -6.56 0.66 -4.16
C VAL A 13 -6.92 -0.64 -3.41
N PHE A 14 -8.09 -0.74 -2.79
CA PHE A 14 -8.44 -1.90 -1.95
C PHE A 14 -8.51 -3.20 -2.76
N ILE A 15 -9.19 -3.17 -3.91
CA ILE A 15 -9.36 -4.33 -4.79
C ILE A 15 -8.01 -4.90 -5.23
N PRO A 16 -7.10 -4.13 -5.87
CA PRO A 16 -5.82 -4.67 -6.29
C PRO A 16 -4.91 -5.02 -5.11
N SER A 17 -5.00 -4.36 -3.95
CA SER A 17 -4.12 -4.68 -2.81
C SER A 17 -4.42 -6.05 -2.22
N LEU A 18 -5.69 -6.37 -1.97
CA LEU A 18 -6.11 -7.68 -1.47
C LEU A 18 -5.82 -8.79 -2.48
N SER A 19 -6.16 -8.55 -3.75
CA SER A 19 -5.95 -9.53 -4.82
C SER A 19 -4.46 -9.75 -5.10
N LEU A 20 -3.64 -8.70 -5.21
CA LEU A 20 -2.22 -8.82 -5.51
C LEU A 20 -1.48 -9.53 -4.37
N PHE A 21 -1.86 -9.31 -3.12
CA PHE A 21 -1.31 -10.04 -1.97
C PHE A 21 -1.60 -11.55 -2.04
N MET A 22 -2.84 -11.93 -2.39
CA MET A 22 -3.22 -13.34 -2.52
C MET A 22 -2.63 -13.98 -3.78
N LEU A 23 -2.56 -13.25 -4.90
CA LEU A 23 -1.96 -13.69 -6.16
C LEU A 23 -0.44 -13.88 -6.04
N THR A 24 0.27 -13.00 -5.35
CA THR A 24 1.72 -13.15 -5.14
C THR A 24 2.07 -14.40 -4.33
N ARG A 25 1.21 -14.80 -3.38
CA ARG A 25 1.31 -16.10 -2.70
C ARG A 25 1.06 -17.28 -3.62
N LEU A 26 -0.01 -17.20 -4.42
CA LEU A 26 -0.42 -18.29 -5.31
C LEU A 26 0.58 -18.52 -6.46
N ILE A 27 1.08 -17.44 -7.07
CA ILE A 27 2.01 -17.48 -8.21
C ILE A 27 3.45 -17.71 -7.72
N GLY A 28 3.86 -17.10 -6.61
CA GLY A 28 5.23 -17.21 -6.10
C GLY A 28 5.56 -18.54 -5.45
N GLY A 29 4.55 -19.26 -4.93
CA GLY A 29 4.76 -20.48 -4.14
C GLY A 29 5.77 -20.29 -3.01
N ASN A 30 6.41 -21.37 -2.55
CA ASN A 30 7.44 -21.32 -1.51
C ASN A 30 8.82 -20.84 -2.02
N ARG A 31 8.93 -20.38 -3.27
CA ARG A 31 10.21 -20.02 -3.90
C ARG A 31 10.39 -18.53 -4.13
N VAL A 32 9.33 -17.74 -4.10
CA VAL A 32 9.41 -16.28 -4.27
C VAL A 32 8.92 -15.60 -3.01
N ILE A 33 9.87 -15.09 -2.23
CA ILE A 33 9.59 -14.30 -1.03
C ILE A 33 9.30 -12.87 -1.48
N THR A 34 8.04 -12.46 -1.36
CA THR A 34 7.64 -11.06 -1.52
C THR A 34 7.68 -10.36 -0.16
N LEU A 35 7.72 -9.02 -0.16
CA LEU A 35 7.75 -8.24 1.08
C LEU A 35 6.54 -8.53 1.99
N GLY A 36 5.37 -8.82 1.40
CA GLY A 36 4.16 -9.18 2.15
C GLY A 36 4.22 -10.58 2.79
N THR A 37 4.79 -11.56 2.08
CA THR A 37 4.96 -12.93 2.62
C THR A 37 6.07 -13.00 3.65
N ALA A 38 7.14 -12.20 3.49
CA ALA A 38 8.21 -12.09 4.47
C ALA A 38 7.72 -11.55 5.83
N ILE A 39 6.85 -10.52 5.80
CA ILE A 39 6.24 -9.99 7.02
C ILE A 39 5.36 -11.04 7.69
N GLU A 40 4.49 -11.72 6.93
CA GLU A 40 3.64 -12.77 7.49
C GLU A 40 4.47 -13.90 8.11
N GLU A 41 5.49 -14.40 7.40
CA GLU A 41 6.34 -15.47 7.90
C GLU A 41 7.02 -15.07 9.22
N HIS A 42 7.52 -13.84 9.31
CA HIS A 42 8.20 -13.40 10.53
C HIS A 42 7.24 -13.05 11.67
N PHE A 43 6.03 -12.54 11.39
CA PHE A 43 5.03 -12.26 12.42
C PHE A 43 4.27 -13.51 12.90
N LEU A 44 3.84 -14.37 11.99
CA LEU A 44 2.88 -15.46 12.27
C LEU A 44 3.51 -16.84 12.31
N THR A 45 4.61 -17.08 11.59
CA THR A 45 5.23 -18.42 11.52
C THR A 45 6.45 -18.52 12.43
N THR A 46 7.38 -17.59 12.27
CA THR A 46 8.66 -17.56 12.99
C THR A 46 8.52 -16.94 14.38
N MET A 47 7.37 -16.28 14.65
CA MET A 47 7.11 -15.46 15.84
C MET A 47 8.25 -14.47 16.17
N ASN A 48 8.97 -14.02 15.14
CA ASN A 48 10.03 -13.05 15.24
C ASN A 48 9.46 -11.66 14.95
N TRP A 49 8.77 -11.13 15.96
CA TRP A 49 8.13 -9.83 15.93
C TRP A 49 9.12 -8.70 15.60
N GLY A 50 10.41 -8.84 15.94
CA GLY A 50 11.44 -7.84 15.67
C GLY A 50 11.78 -7.75 14.17
N MET A 51 12.05 -8.89 13.53
CA MET A 51 12.34 -8.93 12.09
C MET A 51 11.12 -8.52 11.26
N GLY A 52 9.94 -9.02 11.63
CA GLY A 52 8.68 -8.61 11.00
C GLY A 52 8.45 -7.10 11.10
N SER A 53 8.64 -6.52 12.29
CA SER A 53 8.48 -5.08 12.52
C SER A 53 9.47 -4.24 11.71
N THR A 54 10.71 -4.69 11.58
CA THR A 54 11.73 -3.97 10.79
C THR A 54 11.33 -3.87 9.32
N ILE A 55 10.89 -5.00 8.73
CA ILE A 55 10.41 -5.01 7.33
C ILE A 55 9.18 -4.11 7.19
N GLY A 56 8.24 -4.15 8.14
CA GLY A 56 7.06 -3.29 8.15
C GLY A 56 7.39 -1.80 8.24
N VAL A 57 8.32 -1.40 9.13
CA VAL A 57 8.75 -0.01 9.28
C VAL A 57 9.43 0.50 8.01
N VAL A 58 10.31 -0.30 7.40
CA VAL A 58 10.96 0.05 6.13
C VAL A 58 9.92 0.29 5.03
N LEU A 59 8.89 -0.56 4.93
CA LEU A 59 7.79 -0.36 3.98
C LEU A 59 7.00 0.93 4.23
N ILE A 60 6.69 1.24 5.49
CA ILE A 60 5.99 2.48 5.84
C ILE A 60 6.82 3.70 5.44
N VAL A 61 8.13 3.69 5.75
CA VAL A 61 9.04 4.78 5.37
C VAL A 61 9.12 4.91 3.85
N ALA A 62 9.28 3.80 3.13
CA ALA A 62 9.28 3.80 1.66
C ALA A 62 7.97 4.35 1.09
N MET A 63 6.82 4.00 1.68
CA MET A 63 5.52 4.55 1.30
C MET A 63 5.46 6.07 1.49
N PHE A 64 5.95 6.61 2.61
CA PHE A 64 6.02 8.06 2.82
C PHE A 64 6.93 8.74 1.81
N ILE A 65 8.08 8.14 1.49
CA ILE A 65 9.02 8.66 0.49
C ILE A 65 8.35 8.69 -0.89
N ILE A 66 7.72 7.59 -1.32
CA ILE A 66 7.04 7.51 -2.61
C ILE A 66 5.85 8.48 -2.64
N MET A 67 5.07 8.57 -1.57
CA MET A 67 3.96 9.51 -1.47
C MET A 67 4.43 10.97 -1.50
N PHE A 68 5.63 11.27 -0.99
CA PHE A 68 6.21 12.60 -1.06
C PHE A 68 6.76 12.92 -2.46
N LEU A 69 7.43 11.96 -3.11
CA LEU A 69 8.01 12.10 -4.45
C LEU A 69 6.94 12.12 -5.56
N THR A 70 6.02 11.15 -5.52
CA THR A 70 4.86 11.01 -6.43
C THR A 70 3.67 11.83 -5.94
N GLY A 71 3.82 12.55 -4.82
CA GLY A 71 2.82 13.47 -4.31
C GLY A 71 2.57 14.57 -5.32
N GLU A 72 1.71 14.30 -6.30
CA GLU A 72 1.19 15.30 -7.21
C GLU A 72 0.58 16.37 -6.31
N ARG A 73 1.23 17.54 -6.27
CA ARG A 73 0.62 18.74 -5.73
C ARG A 73 -0.66 18.91 -6.53
N LYS A 74 -1.79 18.41 -6.01
CA LYS A 74 -3.11 18.73 -6.56
C LYS A 74 -3.23 20.23 -6.45
N LYS A 75 -2.84 20.92 -7.53
CA LYS A 75 -3.07 22.33 -7.73
C LYS A 75 -4.57 22.50 -7.52
N LYS A 76 -4.92 23.23 -6.45
CA LYS A 76 -6.25 23.81 -6.28
C LYS A 76 -6.58 24.54 -7.58
N GLY A 77 -7.46 23.95 -8.38
CA GLY A 77 -7.75 24.43 -9.72
C GLY A 77 -9.12 23.93 -10.16
N ALA A 78 -10.17 24.58 -9.67
CA ALA A 78 -11.43 24.69 -10.38
C ALA A 78 -12.00 26.07 -10.07
N ARG A 79 -11.56 27.04 -10.88
CA ARG A 79 -12.18 28.36 -10.99
C ARG A 79 -13.63 28.17 -11.43
N ARG A 80 -14.55 28.81 -10.70
CA ARG A 80 -15.61 29.72 -11.20
C ARG A 80 -16.01 29.56 -12.67
N HIS A 81 -17.25 29.11 -12.91
CA HIS A 81 -18.20 29.44 -13.99
C HIS A 81 -19.47 28.62 -13.63
N GLU A 82 -20.71 29.09 -13.45
CA GLU A 82 -21.51 30.30 -13.72
C GLU A 82 -22.68 30.26 -12.69
N ALA A 83 -23.04 31.33 -11.96
CA ALA A 83 -23.83 32.49 -12.37
C ALA A 83 -25.14 32.11 -13.06
#